data_AF-V8N737-F1
#
_entry.id   AF-V8N737-F1
#
_cell.length_a   1.000
_cell.length_b   1.000
_cell.length_c   1.000
_cell.angle_alpha   90.00
_cell.angle_beta   90.00
_cell.angle_gamma   90.00
#
_symmetry.space_group_name_H-M   'P 1'
#
loop_
_entity.id
_entity.type
_entity.pdbx_description
1 polymer ?
#
loop_
_entity_poly.entity_id
_entity_poly.type
_entity_poly.pdbx_seq_one_letter_code
_entity_poly.pdbx_strand_id
1 'polypeptide(L)'
;MKLLVRCFGHLQTPWVFLHQAKRCVASLIPSYYEAVNRGDQEVPEYFNFASDVVDKWMQEEKLTAKDISYRIQASKAKGIVVAEQSVDAVDSIIAEWKFLKTKLVVSDRGRAGWLRFNDLLQAASGDHDCIKTRSEELMLIYFTSGSTGSPKMVEHCHSSYGIGFTSSGR
;
A
#
# COMPACT_ATOMS: atom_id res chain seq x y z
N MET A 1 -1.54 -4.37 3.30
CA MET A 1 -0.79 -3.46 2.37
C MET A 1 -1.70 -2.93 1.25
N LYS A 2 -2.57 -1.97 1.55
CA LYS A 2 -3.32 -1.27 0.50
C LYS A 2 -2.39 -0.26 -0.17
N LEU A 3 -1.72 -0.71 -1.22
CA LEU A 3 -0.82 0.07 -2.05
C LEU A 3 -1.63 1.13 -2.78
N LEU A 4 -1.54 2.37 -2.34
CA LEU A 4 -2.10 3.49 -3.09
C LEU A 4 -0.98 4.03 -3.99
N VAL A 5 -0.88 3.47 -5.20
CA VAL A 5 0.08 3.93 -6.21
C VAL A 5 -0.39 5.28 -6.73
N ARG A 6 0.37 6.32 -6.42
CA ARG A 6 0.13 7.67 -6.93
C ARG A 6 0.92 7.83 -8.23
N CYS A 7 0.26 7.68 -9.38
CA CYS A 7 0.91 7.93 -10.67
C CYS A 7 1.08 9.45 -10.93
N PHE A 8 2.35 9.81 -11.16
CA PHE A 8 3.01 11.03 -11.61
C PHE A 8 2.24 12.35 -11.78
N GLY A 9 2.89 13.40 -11.29
CA GLY A 9 2.61 14.81 -11.55
C GLY A 9 3.39 15.67 -10.56
N HIS A 10 4.41 16.39 -11.08
CA HIS A 10 5.27 17.33 -10.36
C HIS A 10 4.52 18.08 -9.25
N LEU A 11 4.94 17.87 -8.00
CA LEU A 11 4.59 18.73 -6.87
C LEU A 11 5.90 19.38 -6.42
N GLN A 12 6.11 20.63 -6.82
CA GLN A 12 6.97 21.52 -6.05
C GLN A 12 6.24 21.79 -4.73
N THR A 13 6.78 21.30 -3.62
CA THR A 13 6.38 21.73 -2.27
C THR A 13 7.49 22.57 -1.65
N PRO A 14 7.17 23.71 -1.01
CA PRO A 14 8.14 24.48 -0.28
C PRO A 14 8.55 23.70 0.97
N TRP A 15 9.86 23.55 1.15
CA TRP A 15 10.49 23.21 2.42
C TRP A 15 9.90 24.11 3.52
N VAL A 16 9.47 23.53 4.64
CA VAL A 16 9.80 23.95 6.01
C VAL A 16 8.91 23.23 7.04
N PHE A 17 9.60 22.70 8.06
CA PHE A 17 9.15 22.03 9.30
C PHE A 17 8.51 20.64 9.19
N LEU A 18 9.28 19.62 9.59
CA LEU A 18 8.88 18.74 10.69
C LEU A 18 10.06 17.91 11.22
N HIS A 19 10.03 17.74 12.54
CA HIS A 19 11.11 17.33 13.43
C HIS A 19 11.77 15.99 13.11
N GLN A 20 13.08 15.94 13.40
CA GLN A 20 13.86 14.73 13.59
C GLN A 20 13.17 13.77 14.57
N ALA A 21 12.61 12.68 14.06
CA ALA A 21 12.31 11.49 14.85
C ALA A 21 13.34 10.41 14.51
N LYS A 22 14.47 10.45 15.23
CA LYS A 22 15.43 9.34 15.30
C LYS A 22 14.79 8.20 16.07
N ARG A 23 14.09 7.28 15.39
CA ARG A 23 13.90 5.87 15.75
C ARG A 23 12.96 5.22 14.74
N CYS A 24 13.53 4.44 13.82
CA CYS A 24 12.79 3.44 13.05
C CYS A 24 12.22 2.42 14.03
N VAL A 25 10.89 2.37 14.17
CA VAL A 25 10.23 1.23 14.79
C VAL A 25 9.76 0.35 13.64
N ALA A 26 10.53 -0.71 13.37
CA ALA A 26 10.08 -1.82 12.55
C ALA A 26 9.10 -2.65 13.40
N SER A 27 7.82 -2.62 13.07
CA SER A 27 6.85 -3.58 13.59
C SER A 27 5.93 -3.93 12.43
N LEU A 28 6.14 -5.08 11.80
CA LEU A 28 5.25 -6.25 11.96
C LEU A 28 5.98 -7.60 11.83
N ILE A 29 7.31 -7.59 11.66
CA ILE A 29 8.17 -8.78 11.56
C ILE A 29 8.62 -9.34 12.93
N PRO A 30 8.83 -8.54 14.00
CA PRO A 30 9.43 -9.05 15.24
C PRO A 30 8.64 -10.16 15.94
N SER A 31 7.31 -10.06 16.03
CA SER A 31 6.50 -11.03 16.80
C SER A 31 6.47 -12.43 16.17
N TYR A 32 6.52 -12.52 14.84
CA TYR A 32 6.55 -13.79 14.12
C TYR A 32 7.90 -14.51 14.34
N TYR A 33 9.01 -13.79 14.19
CA TYR A 33 10.34 -14.33 14.52
C TYR A 33 10.48 -14.62 16.02
N GLU A 34 9.90 -13.82 16.90
CA GLU A 34 9.89 -14.11 18.35
C GLU A 34 9.15 -15.39 18.69
N ALA A 35 8.00 -15.68 18.07
CA ALA A 35 7.27 -16.94 18.30
C ALA A 35 8.07 -18.15 17.83
N VAL A 36 8.74 -18.05 16.68
CA VAL A 36 9.67 -19.08 16.18
C VAL A 36 10.87 -19.24 17.13
N ASN A 37 11.46 -18.13 17.58
CA ASN A 37 12.61 -18.15 18.50
C ASN A 37 12.23 -18.70 19.89
N ARG A 38 10.98 -18.52 20.33
CA ARG A 38 10.44 -19.11 21.56
C ARG A 38 10.07 -20.59 21.40
N GLY A 39 10.07 -21.13 20.19
CA GLY A 39 9.62 -22.50 19.88
C GLY A 39 8.09 -22.65 19.92
N ASP A 40 7.35 -21.54 19.98
CA ASP A 40 5.88 -21.52 19.99
C ASP A 40 5.30 -21.89 18.61
N GLN A 41 6.12 -21.80 17.56
CA GLN A 41 5.74 -22.10 16.19
C GLN A 41 6.90 -22.75 15.42
N GLU A 42 6.64 -23.85 14.72
CA GLU A 42 7.62 -24.48 13.83
C GLU A 42 7.83 -23.66 12.56
N VAL A 43 9.08 -23.65 12.07
CA VAL A 43 9.40 -23.04 10.78
C VAL A 43 8.81 -23.93 9.68
N PRO A 44 7.91 -23.42 8.83
CA PRO A 44 7.32 -24.22 7.77
C PRO A 44 8.37 -24.61 6.74
N GLU A 45 8.27 -25.83 6.21
CA GLU A 45 9.14 -26.33 5.13
C GLU A 45 9.05 -25.45 3.86
N TYR A 46 7.87 -24.86 3.61
CA TYR A 46 7.62 -23.93 2.51
C TYR A 46 7.08 -22.59 3.06
N PHE A 47 7.67 -21.49 2.61
CA PHE A 47 7.25 -20.14 2.99
C PHE A 47 7.18 -19.23 1.75
N ASN A 48 6.04 -18.59 1.56
CA ASN A 48 5.80 -17.58 0.54
C ASN A 48 5.30 -16.30 1.21
N PHE A 49 6.15 -15.27 1.22
CA PHE A 49 5.83 -14.01 1.87
C PHE A 49 4.53 -13.36 1.36
N ALA A 50 4.18 -13.53 0.08
CA ALA A 50 2.95 -12.95 -0.46
C ALA A 50 1.70 -13.62 0.14
N SER A 51 1.61 -14.95 0.10
CA SER A 51 0.45 -15.66 0.66
C SER A 51 0.45 -15.68 2.20
N ASP A 52 1.62 -15.90 2.81
CA ASP A 52 1.69 -16.24 4.23
C ASP A 52 1.73 -15.01 5.13
N VAL A 53 2.16 -13.86 4.58
CA VAL A 53 2.21 -12.59 5.30
C VAL A 53 1.24 -11.58 4.70
N VAL A 54 1.40 -11.26 3.41
CA VAL A 54 0.65 -10.16 2.80
C VAL A 54 -0.84 -10.47 2.77
N ASP A 55 -1.25 -11.64 2.28
CA ASP A 55 -2.67 -12.00 2.19
C ASP A 55 -3.32 -12.17 3.57
N LYS A 56 -2.61 -12.77 4.52
CA LYS A 56 -3.09 -12.89 5.91
C LYS A 56 -3.32 -11.51 6.54
N TRP A 57 -2.38 -10.58 6.37
CA TRP A 57 -2.57 -9.20 6.84
C TRP A 57 -3.73 -8.49 6.13
N MET A 58 -4.02 -8.79 4.85
CA MET A 58 -5.20 -8.23 4.19
C MET A 58 -6.51 -8.73 4.79
N GLN A 59 -6.56 -9.98 5.25
CA GLN A 59 -7.74 -10.56 5.90
C GLN A 59 -7.97 -9.96 7.30
N GLU A 60 -6.89 -9.60 8.00
CA GLU A 60 -6.92 -8.99 9.32
C GLU A 60 -7.22 -7.48 9.27
N GLU A 61 -6.73 -6.74 8.26
CA GLU A 61 -6.95 -5.29 8.13
C GLU A 61 -8.28 -4.94 7.42
N LYS A 62 -9.38 -4.91 8.19
CA LYS A 62 -10.69 -4.44 7.71
C LYS A 62 -10.79 -2.91 7.76
N LEU A 63 -10.73 -2.26 6.59
CA LEU A 63 -11.00 -0.82 6.48
C LEU A 63 -12.49 -0.58 6.26
N THR A 64 -13.03 0.40 7.00
CA THR A 64 -14.38 0.90 6.76
C THR A 64 -14.40 1.84 5.54
N ALA A 65 -15.59 2.13 5.01
CA ALA A 65 -15.76 3.15 3.97
C ALA A 65 -15.19 4.51 4.41
N LYS A 66 -15.34 4.87 5.69
CA LYS A 66 -14.78 6.11 6.25
C LYS A 66 -13.24 6.12 6.20
N ASP A 67 -12.60 5.01 6.54
CA ASP A 67 -11.14 4.89 6.49
C ASP A 67 -10.61 5.02 5.06
N ILE A 68 -11.31 4.40 4.11
CA ILE A 68 -10.99 4.48 2.69
C ILE A 68 -11.13 5.92 2.18
N SER A 69 -12.23 6.61 2.52
CA SER A 69 -12.45 8.01 2.16
C SER A 69 -11.34 8.92 2.69
N TYR A 70 -11.00 8.77 3.98
CA TYR A 70 -9.89 9.52 4.58
C TYR A 70 -8.58 9.32 3.81
N ARG A 71 -8.18 8.07 3.54
CA ARG A 71 -6.90 7.76 2.88
C ARG A 71 -6.84 8.33 1.46
N ILE A 72 -7.93 8.26 0.71
CA ILE A 72 -8.00 8.77 -0.67
C ILE A 72 -7.97 10.30 -0.71
N GLN A 73 -8.69 10.96 0.20
CA GLN A 73 -8.69 12.42 0.29
C GLN A 73 -7.31 12.94 0.74
N ALA A 74 -6.71 12.35 1.77
CA ALA A 74 -5.40 12.76 2.29
C ALA A 74 -4.29 12.61 1.24
N SER A 75 -4.27 11.48 0.53
CA SER A 75 -3.26 11.19 -0.49
C SER A 75 -3.50 11.87 -1.84
N LYS A 76 -4.72 12.38 -2.08
CA LYS A 76 -5.18 12.87 -3.40
C LYS A 76 -4.96 11.81 -4.48
N ALA A 77 -5.38 10.58 -4.20
CA ALA A 77 -5.25 9.44 -5.10
C ALA A 77 -5.92 9.72 -6.45
N LYS A 78 -5.24 9.36 -7.55
CA LYS A 78 -5.84 9.40 -8.91
C LYS A 78 -6.38 8.05 -9.36
N GLY A 79 -5.97 6.97 -8.72
CA GLY A 79 -6.43 5.62 -9.02
C GLY A 79 -6.60 4.80 -7.76
N ILE A 80 -7.43 3.78 -7.84
CA ILE A 80 -7.61 2.78 -6.77
C ILE A 80 -7.66 1.38 -7.38
N VAL A 81 -6.99 0.43 -6.71
CA VAL A 81 -7.08 -1.00 -6.98
C VAL A 81 -7.67 -1.67 -5.74
N VAL A 82 -8.74 -2.45 -5.89
CA VAL A 82 -9.37 -3.15 -4.77
C VAL A 82 -9.69 -4.61 -5.11
N ALA A 83 -9.76 -5.44 -4.08
CA ALA A 83 -10.40 -6.75 -4.18
C ALA A 83 -11.93 -6.61 -4.20
N GLU A 84 -12.62 -7.64 -4.73
CA GLU A 84 -14.08 -7.64 -4.93
C GLU A 84 -14.86 -7.22 -3.68
N GLN A 85 -14.49 -7.70 -2.50
CA GLN A 85 -15.17 -7.43 -1.23
C GLN A 85 -15.15 -5.96 -0.78
N SER A 86 -14.27 -5.13 -1.34
CA SER A 86 -14.18 -3.70 -0.99
C SER A 86 -14.89 -2.78 -1.98
N VAL A 87 -15.40 -3.32 -3.09
CA VAL A 87 -16.03 -2.53 -4.17
C VAL A 87 -17.22 -1.74 -3.66
N ASP A 88 -18.14 -2.37 -2.93
CA ASP A 88 -19.36 -1.69 -2.44
C ASP A 88 -19.03 -0.58 -1.44
N ALA A 89 -18.06 -0.82 -0.55
CA ALA A 89 -17.57 0.19 0.38
C ALA A 89 -17.00 1.41 -0.36
N VAL A 90 -16.26 1.19 -1.46
CA VAL A 90 -15.73 2.26 -2.30
C VAL A 90 -16.82 2.99 -3.08
N ASP A 91 -17.74 2.27 -3.72
CA ASP A 91 -18.80 2.89 -4.51
C ASP A 91 -19.73 3.76 -3.63
N SER A 92 -19.92 3.41 -2.35
CA SER A 92 -20.72 4.21 -1.41
C SER A 92 -20.17 5.61 -1.10
N ILE A 93 -18.88 5.85 -1.34
CA ILE A 93 -18.16 7.09 -0.97
C ILE A 93 -17.53 7.79 -2.19
N ILE A 94 -17.57 7.15 -3.37
CA ILE A 94 -16.85 7.59 -4.57
C ILE A 94 -17.33 8.94 -5.11
N ALA A 95 -18.61 9.26 -4.92
CA ALA A 95 -19.21 10.50 -5.39
C ALA A 95 -18.57 11.75 -4.76
N GLU A 96 -17.93 11.60 -3.61
CA GLU A 96 -17.26 12.68 -2.89
C GLU A 96 -15.87 13.02 -3.50
N TRP A 97 -15.36 12.22 -4.44
CA TRP A 97 -13.96 12.28 -4.86
C TRP A 97 -13.75 12.87 -6.26
N LYS A 98 -13.20 14.09 -6.29
CA LYS A 98 -12.99 14.85 -7.55
C LYS A 98 -11.74 14.46 -8.35
N PHE A 99 -10.77 13.80 -7.73
CA PHE A 99 -9.45 13.53 -8.35
C PHE A 99 -9.30 12.11 -8.89
N LEU A 100 -10.24 11.21 -8.59
CA LEU A 100 -10.15 9.82 -8.99
C LEU A 100 -10.46 9.69 -10.48
N LYS A 101 -9.51 9.12 -11.23
CA LYS A 101 -9.59 8.88 -12.66
C LYS A 101 -9.76 7.41 -13.01
N THR A 102 -9.23 6.51 -12.19
CA THR A 102 -9.14 5.09 -12.51
C THR A 102 -9.61 4.22 -11.34
N LYS A 103 -10.48 3.25 -11.63
CA LYS A 103 -10.95 2.24 -10.67
C LYS A 103 -10.67 0.85 -11.21
N LEU A 104 -9.88 0.07 -10.47
CA LEU A 104 -9.50 -1.29 -10.81
C LEU A 104 -10.02 -2.25 -9.76
N VAL A 105 -10.67 -3.33 -10.21
CA VAL A 105 -11.08 -4.44 -9.37
C VAL A 105 -10.27 -5.68 -9.72
N VAL A 106 -9.71 -6.32 -8.70
CA VAL A 106 -9.13 -7.65 -8.78
C VAL A 106 -10.24 -8.63 -8.43
N SER A 107 -10.88 -9.20 -9.45
CA SER A 107 -11.93 -10.20 -9.33
C SER A 107 -12.07 -11.00 -10.62
N ASP A 108 -12.61 -12.21 -10.51
CA ASP A 108 -12.89 -13.04 -11.70
C ASP A 108 -14.13 -12.54 -12.44
N ARG A 109 -15.16 -12.11 -11.69
CA ARG A 109 -16.45 -11.70 -12.25
C ARG A 109 -16.47 -10.28 -12.82
N GLY A 110 -15.55 -9.41 -12.37
CA GLY A 110 -15.60 -7.98 -12.68
C GLY A 110 -16.77 -7.25 -12.00
N ARG A 111 -16.94 -5.96 -12.33
CA ARG A 111 -18.02 -5.09 -11.84
C ARG A 111 -18.29 -3.97 -12.84
N ALA A 112 -19.55 -3.63 -13.08
CA ALA A 112 -19.92 -2.49 -13.91
C ALA A 112 -19.31 -1.18 -13.37
N GLY A 113 -18.73 -0.36 -14.26
CA GLY A 113 -18.05 0.88 -13.88
C GLY A 113 -16.66 0.71 -13.26
N TRP A 114 -16.11 -0.52 -13.26
CA TRP A 114 -14.76 -0.83 -12.81
C TRP A 114 -13.97 -1.54 -13.91
N LEU A 115 -12.70 -1.22 -14.04
CA LEU A 115 -11.79 -1.96 -14.91
C LEU A 115 -11.36 -3.26 -14.22
N ARG A 116 -11.41 -4.38 -14.92
CA ARG A 116 -10.99 -5.68 -14.35
C ARG A 116 -9.48 -5.82 -14.52
N PHE A 117 -8.76 -5.94 -13.41
CA PHE A 117 -7.30 -5.97 -13.39
C PHE A 117 -6.73 -7.13 -14.22
N ASN A 118 -7.31 -8.33 -14.09
CA ASN A 118 -6.86 -9.53 -14.79
C ASN A 118 -6.92 -9.39 -16.32
N ASP A 119 -7.93 -8.69 -16.84
CA ASP A 119 -8.06 -8.45 -18.29
C ASP A 119 -6.98 -7.51 -18.80
N LEU A 120 -6.70 -6.45 -18.05
CA LEU A 120 -5.64 -5.51 -18.39
C LEU A 120 -4.27 -6.17 -18.29
N LEU A 121 -4.05 -7.01 -17.29
CA LEU A 121 -2.81 -7.75 -17.12
C LEU A 121 -2.59 -8.74 -18.28
N GLN A 122 -3.63 -9.44 -18.71
CA GLN A 122 -3.56 -10.37 -19.84
C GLN A 122 -3.35 -9.67 -21.18
N ALA A 123 -3.93 -8.48 -21.35
CA ALA A 123 -3.81 -7.69 -22.56
C ALA A 123 -2.51 -6.87 -22.63
N ALA A 124 -1.84 -6.64 -21.50
CA ALA A 124 -0.62 -5.85 -21.44
C ALA A 124 0.55 -6.62 -22.07
N SER A 125 1.45 -5.87 -22.73
CA SER A 125 2.74 -6.42 -23.16
C SER A 125 3.57 -6.85 -21.95
N GLY A 126 4.33 -7.93 -22.10
CA GLY A 126 5.38 -8.29 -21.14
C GLY A 126 6.59 -7.35 -21.19
N ASP A 127 6.74 -6.59 -22.27
CA ASP A 127 7.79 -5.59 -22.42
C ASP A 127 7.38 -4.30 -21.68
N HIS A 128 8.25 -3.86 -20.75
CA HIS A 128 8.07 -2.61 -20.04
C HIS A 128 9.36 -1.78 -20.07
N ASP A 129 9.27 -0.58 -20.68
CA ASP A 129 10.31 0.44 -20.59
C ASP A 129 10.32 1.06 -19.19
N CYS A 130 11.24 0.59 -18.34
CA CYS A 130 11.36 1.08 -16.98
C CYS A 130 11.77 2.56 -16.96
N ILE A 131 11.01 3.38 -16.24
CA ILE A 131 11.29 4.81 -16.09
C ILE A 131 12.52 4.99 -15.21
N LYS A 132 13.46 5.85 -15.65
CA LYS A 132 14.63 6.24 -14.86
C LYS A 132 14.26 7.25 -13.77
N THR A 133 13.71 6.77 -12.66
CA THR A 133 13.36 7.61 -11.51
C THR A 133 14.59 8.02 -10.70
N ARG A 134 14.50 9.14 -9.98
CA ARG A 134 15.57 9.55 -9.04
C ARG A 134 15.50 8.76 -7.74
N SER A 135 16.63 8.56 -7.07
CA SER A 135 16.69 7.85 -5.78
C SER A 135 15.77 8.46 -4.71
N GLU A 136 15.67 9.79 -4.70
CA GLU A 136 14.87 10.58 -3.75
C GLU A 136 13.42 10.78 -4.19
N GLU A 137 13.06 10.32 -5.39
CA GLU A 137 11.71 10.47 -5.90
C GLU A 137 10.73 9.60 -5.10
N LEU A 138 9.57 10.18 -4.79
CA LEU A 138 8.53 9.52 -4.00
C LEU A 138 8.02 8.28 -4.72
N MET A 139 8.10 7.14 -4.06
CA MET A 139 7.68 5.86 -4.62
C MET A 139 6.44 5.31 -3.91
N LEU A 140 6.37 5.46 -2.58
CA LEU A 140 5.38 4.77 -1.76
C LEU A 140 4.91 5.61 -0.58
N ILE A 141 3.63 5.49 -0.24
CA ILE A 141 3.04 6.06 0.98
C ILE A 141 2.37 4.95 1.77
N TYR A 142 2.75 4.81 3.04
CA TYR A 142 2.04 3.98 4.01
C TYR A 142 1.18 4.83 4.93
N PHE A 143 0.00 4.33 5.29
CA PHE A 143 -0.78 4.88 6.39
C PHE A 143 -0.47 4.09 7.66
N THR A 144 0.05 4.74 8.69
CA THR A 144 0.34 4.11 9.98
C THR A 144 -0.69 4.52 11.02
N SER A 145 -1.10 3.58 11.87
CA SER A 145 -1.93 3.88 13.03
C SER A 145 -1.11 4.71 14.02
N GLY A 146 -1.52 5.96 14.26
CA GLY A 146 -0.94 6.77 15.32
C GLY A 146 -1.45 6.33 16.68
N SER A 147 -0.65 6.53 17.74
CA SER A 147 -1.09 6.31 19.13
C SER A 147 -2.22 7.27 19.53
N THR A 148 -2.27 8.45 18.91
CA THR A 148 -3.33 9.45 19.11
C THR A 148 -3.71 10.08 17.77
N GLY A 149 -4.90 9.75 17.27
CA GLY A 149 -5.51 10.41 16.12
C GLY A 149 -5.57 9.59 14.82
N SER A 150 -5.90 10.29 13.73
CA SER A 150 -6.07 9.68 12.40
C SER A 150 -4.75 9.13 11.85
N PRO A 151 -4.80 8.13 10.94
CA PRO A 151 -3.60 7.52 10.37
C PRO A 151 -2.68 8.54 9.70
N LYS A 152 -1.36 8.43 9.91
CA LYS A 152 -0.38 9.35 9.31
C LYS A 152 0.17 8.78 8.00
N MET A 153 0.37 9.64 7.01
CA MET A 153 1.09 9.28 5.77
C MET A 153 2.60 9.27 6.03
N VAL A 154 3.22 8.11 5.83
CA VAL A 154 4.66 7.92 5.86
C VAL A 154 5.13 7.71 4.42
N GLU A 155 5.93 8.66 3.95
CA GLU A 155 6.45 8.69 2.59
C GLU A 155 7.79 7.96 2.49
N HIS A 156 7.95 7.16 1.44
CA HIS A 156 9.21 6.51 1.08
C HIS A 156 9.58 6.85 -0.36
N CYS A 157 10.82 7.32 -0.54
CA CYS A 157 11.45 7.39 -1.85
C CYS A 157 12.01 6.02 -2.27
N HIS A 158 12.37 5.89 -3.56
CA HIS A 158 12.94 4.68 -4.14
C HIS A 158 14.12 4.11 -3.33
N SER A 159 15.05 4.96 -2.89
CA SER A 159 16.20 4.51 -2.10
C SER A 159 15.83 4.15 -0.66
N SER A 160 15.00 4.95 0.02
CA SER A 160 14.65 4.72 1.43
C SER A 160 13.94 3.39 1.65
N TYR A 161 13.07 2.99 0.70
CA TYR A 161 12.37 1.72 0.78
C TYR A 161 13.33 0.55 0.58
N GLY A 162 14.14 0.59 -0.48
CA GLY A 162 15.13 -0.46 -0.76
C GLY A 162 16.17 -0.61 0.34
N ILE A 163 16.72 0.49 0.85
CA ILE A 163 17.68 0.47 1.96
C ILE A 163 17.03 -0.05 3.25
N GLY A 164 15.75 0.28 3.50
CA GLY A 164 15.00 -0.24 4.63
C GLY A 164 15.06 -1.77 4.74
N PHE A 165 14.90 -2.49 3.63
CA PHE A 165 15.03 -3.96 3.61
C PHE A 165 16.46 -4.44 3.83
N THR A 166 17.47 -3.73 3.31
CA THR A 166 18.88 -4.13 3.55
C THR A 166 19.26 -4.07 5.03
N SER A 167 18.62 -3.19 5.80
CA SER A 167 18.87 -3.06 7.25
C SER A 167 18.15 -4.12 8.10
N SER A 168 17.09 -4.75 7.57
CA SER A 168 16.32 -5.80 8.24
C SER A 168 16.74 -7.22 7.84
N GLY A 169 17.69 -7.36 6.90
CA GLY A 169 18.16 -8.63 6.35
C GLY A 169 19.58 -9.04 6.80
N ARG A 170 20.04 -8.57 7.97
CA ARG A 170 21.28 -9.04 8.61
C ARG A 170 20.99 -9.71 9.94
#